data_AF-A0A7V8E2M6-F1
#
_entry.id   AF-A0A7V8E2M6-F1
#
_cell.length_a   1.000
_cell.length_b   1.000
_cell.length_c   1.000
_cell.angle_alpha   90.00
_cell.angle_beta   90.00
_cell.angle_gamma   90.00
#
_symmetry.space_group_name_H-M   'P 1'
#
loop_
_entity.id
_entity.type
_entity.pdbx_description
1 polymer ?
#
loop_
_entity_poly.entity_id
_entity_poly.type
_entity_poly.pdbx_seq_one_letter_code
_entity_poly.pdbx_strand_id
1 'polypeptide(L)' 'MKLYECEECGARFDVSSFTPGKQLKCGKCKSVFTVPGEDASPTEEMPNDFFPEDSEQTTNVFRKRGSEVADSPSSA' A
#
# COMPACT_ATOMS: atom_id res chain seq x y z
N MET A 1 -28.20 -1.64 -12.39
CA MET A 1 -28.03 -0.67 -13.50
C MET A 1 -27.47 0.59 -12.88
N LYS A 2 -26.23 0.94 -13.17
CA LYS A 2 -25.53 2.10 -12.63
C LYS A 2 -25.48 3.14 -13.73
N LEU A 3 -26.30 4.17 -13.58
CA LEU A 3 -26.31 5.31 -14.49
C LEU A 3 -25.38 6.39 -13.96
N TYR A 4 -24.48 6.85 -14.83
CA TYR A 4 -23.62 8.00 -14.59
C TYR A 4 -24.13 9.19 -15.39
N GLU A 5 -24.24 10.34 -14.74
CA GLU A 5 -24.60 11.61 -15.37
C GLU A 5 -23.34 12.42 -15.64
N CYS A 6 -23.11 12.79 -16.90
CA CYS A 6 -21.94 13.55 -17.29
C CYS A 6 -22.06 15.00 -16.80
N GLU A 7 -21.11 15.46 -15.99
CA GLU A 7 -21.11 16.82 -15.39
C GLU A 7 -21.07 17.95 -16.43
N GLU A 8 -20.50 17.67 -17.60
CA GLU A 8 -20.33 18.66 -18.67
C GLU A 8 -21.60 18.88 -19.51
N CYS A 9 -22.47 17.87 -19.62
CA CYS A 9 -23.61 17.91 -20.54
C CYS A 9 -24.93 17.36 -20.00
N GLY A 10 -24.94 16.78 -18.80
CA GLY A 10 -26.10 16.16 -18.17
C GLY A 10 -26.57 14.87 -18.85
N ALA A 11 -25.80 14.31 -19.77
CA ALA A 11 -26.18 13.07 -20.44
C ALA A 11 -26.00 11.86 -19.50
N ARG A 12 -27.00 10.99 -19.46
CA ARG A 12 -27.02 9.78 -18.65
C ARG A 12 -26.54 8.58 -19.45
N PHE A 13 -25.55 7.87 -18.94
CA PHE A 13 -24.96 6.69 -19.57
C PHE A 13 -25.00 5.50 -18.62
N ASP A 14 -25.28 4.33 -19.16
CA ASP A 14 -25.14 3.10 -18.40
C ASP A 14 -23.65 2.75 -18.30
N VAL A 15 -23.09 2.94 -17.11
CA VAL A 15 -21.70 2.59 -16.81
C VAL A 15 -21.57 1.20 -16.20
N SER A 16 -22.68 0.49 -15.98
CA SER A 16 -22.67 -0.88 -15.45
C SER A 16 -21.95 -1.88 -16.35
N SER A 17 -21.88 -1.61 -17.66
CA SER A 17 -21.17 -2.45 -18.62
C SER A 17 -19.65 -2.16 -18.67
N PHE A 18 -19.17 -1.16 -17.93
CA PHE A 18 -17.78 -0.69 -18.00
C PHE A 18 -17.03 -0.95 -16.70
N THR A 19 -15.72 -1.17 -16.82
CA THR A 19 -14.85 -1.43 -15.68
C THR A 19 -14.62 -0.16 -14.86
N PRO A 20 -14.74 -0.21 -13.52
CA PRO A 20 -14.41 0.92 -12.65
C PRO A 20 -12.95 1.34 -12.79
N GLY A 21 -12.68 2.64 -12.65
CA GLY A 21 -11.32 3.21 -12.80
C GLY A 21 -10.86 3.40 -14.25
N LYS A 22 -11.65 2.98 -15.23
CA LYS A 22 -11.32 3.19 -16.65
C LYS A 22 -11.73 4.59 -17.11
N GLN A 23 -10.91 5.19 -17.98
CA GLN A 23 -11.26 6.44 -18.65
C GLN A 23 -12.22 6.16 -19.81
N LEU A 24 -13.36 6.83 -19.80
CA LEU A 24 -14.37 6.79 -20.85
C LEU A 24 -14.56 8.16 -21.46
N LYS A 25 -14.95 8.15 -22.74
CA LYS A 25 -15.28 9.35 -23.49
C LYS A 25 -16.79 9.45 -23.63
N CYS A 26 -17.35 10.58 -23.21
CA CYS A 26 -18.77 10.86 -23.35
C CYS A 26 -19.16 10.89 -24.84
N GLY A 27 -20.17 10.11 -25.24
CA GLY A 27 -20.65 10.08 -26.63
C GLY A 27 -21.34 11.38 -27.07
N LYS A 28 -21.77 12.23 -26.13
CA LYS A 28 -22.45 13.50 -26.39
C LYS A 28 -21.48 14.68 -26.47
N CYS A 29 -20.77 14.97 -25.37
CA CYS A 29 -19.88 16.13 -25.28
C CYS A 29 -18.41 15.81 -25.58
N LYS A 30 -18.04 14.53 -25.73
CA LYS A 30 -16.66 14.06 -25.97
C LYS A 30 -15.70 14.32 -24.82
N SER A 31 -16.21 14.73 -23.66
CA SER A 31 -15.39 14.89 -22.45
C SER A 31 -14.94 13.54 -21.90
N VAL A 32 -13.76 13.51 -21.30
CA VAL A 32 -13.14 12.29 -20.76
C VAL A 32 -13.37 12.28 -19.26
N PHE A 33 -13.99 11.21 -18.76
CA PHE A 33 -14.27 11.02 -17.33
C PHE A 33 -13.88 9.61 -16.90
N THR A 34 -13.63 9.44 -15.61
CA THR A 34 -13.28 8.15 -15.02
C THR A 34 -14.54 7.50 -14.46
N VAL A 35 -14.76 6.21 -14.74
CA VAL A 35 -15.91 5.48 -14.20
C VAL A 35 -15.77 5.35 -12.68
N PRO A 36 -16.71 5.91 -11.88
CA PRO A 36 -16.69 5.73 -10.44
C PRO A 36 -17.08 4.29 -10.11
N GLY A 37 -16.14 3.54 -9.54
CA GLY A 37 -16.38 2.19 -9.04
C GLY A 37 -16.85 2.21 -7.60
N GLU A 38 -18.00 1.59 -7.33
CA GLU A 38 -18.49 1.32 -5.98
C GLU A 38 -18.09 -0.09 -5.55
N ASP A 39 -16.85 -0.50 -5.85
CA ASP A 39 -16.35 -1.83 -5.48
C ASP A 39 -14.88 -1.74 -5.07
N ALA A 40 -14.56 -0.70 -4.31
CA ALA A 40 -13.58 -0.84 -3.24
C ALA A 40 -14.37 -1.10 -1.96
N SER A 41 -15.09 -2.25 -1.92
CA SER A 41 -15.07 -2.95 -0.64
C SER A 41 -13.59 -3.26 -0.45
N PRO A 42 -12.90 -2.68 0.54
CA PRO A 42 -11.58 -3.19 0.85
C PRO A 42 -11.84 -4.68 1.06
N THR A 43 -11.29 -5.51 0.16
CA THR A 43 -10.90 -6.83 0.61
C THR A 43 -10.01 -6.48 1.78
N GLU A 44 -10.55 -6.59 2.99
CA GLU A 44 -9.76 -6.85 4.16
C GLU A 44 -9.11 -8.20 3.87
N GLU A 45 -8.13 -8.19 2.96
CA GLU A 45 -7.01 -9.09 3.01
C GLU A 45 -6.37 -8.77 4.34
N MET A 46 -6.88 -9.52 5.33
CA MET A 46 -6.39 -9.55 6.69
C MET A 46 -4.87 -9.40 6.62
N PRO A 47 -4.28 -8.44 7.35
CA PRO A 47 -2.84 -8.34 7.44
C PRO A 47 -2.36 -9.73 7.78
N ASN A 48 -1.52 -10.28 6.89
CA ASN A 48 -0.94 -11.58 7.04
C ASN A 48 -0.29 -11.59 8.42
N ASP A 49 -1.00 -12.20 9.37
CA ASP A 49 -0.58 -12.65 10.68
C ASP A 49 0.48 -13.73 10.45
N PHE A 50 1.54 -13.38 9.72
CA PHE A 50 2.75 -14.17 9.59
C PHE A 50 3.63 -13.74 10.75
N PHE A 51 3.20 -14.20 11.92
CA PHE A 51 4.02 -14.64 13.03
C PHE A 51 5.43 -14.03 13.06
N PRO A 52 5.67 -13.00 13.89
CA PRO A 52 6.97 -12.87 14.53
C PRO A 52 7.15 -14.03 15.52
N GLU A 53 7.44 -15.23 15.02
CA GLU A 53 7.86 -16.38 15.82
C GLU A 53 9.26 -16.81 15.40
N ASP A 54 10.20 -15.95 15.78
CA ASP A 54 11.56 -16.31 16.22
C ASP A 54 12.10 -15.06 16.93
N SER A 55 11.78 -14.77 18.20
CA SER A 55 12.08 -15.60 19.37
C SER A 55 13.48 -16.22 19.38
N GLU A 56 14.46 -15.60 18.71
CA GLU A 56 15.85 -15.72 19.14
C GLU A 56 16.18 -14.59 20.11
N GLN A 57 15.75 -14.81 21.35
CA GLN A 57 16.32 -14.17 22.52
C GLN A 57 17.82 -14.51 22.59
N THR A 58 18.68 -13.78 21.88
CA THR A 58 20.07 -13.65 22.34
C THR A 58 20.14 -12.54 23.37
N THR A 59 19.67 -12.87 24.56
CA THR A 59 20.06 -12.21 25.80
C THR A 59 21.57 -12.41 26.04
N ASN A 60 22.42 -11.79 25.22
CA ASN A 60 23.84 -11.62 25.53
C ASN A 60 24.05 -10.27 26.22
N VAL A 61 23.23 -10.02 27.24
CA VAL A 61 23.54 -9.10 28.34
C VAL A 61 23.95 -9.96 29.54
N PHE A 62 25.07 -10.68 29.42
CA PHE A 62 25.70 -11.26 30.59
C PHE A 62 27.22 -11.46 30.45
N ARG A 63 27.93 -10.57 31.15
CA ARG A 63 29.23 -10.79 31.80
C ARG A 63 30.47 -11.06 30.92
N LYS A 64 31.23 -9.97 30.71
CA LYS A 64 32.52 -9.71 31.42
C LYS A 64 33.01 -8.32 30.96
N ARG A 65 32.81 -7.25 31.74
CA ARG A 65 33.76 -6.77 32.75
C ARG A 65 35.09 -7.52 32.78
N GLY A 66 36.12 -6.83 32.31
CA GLY A 66 37.41 -6.77 33.00
C GLY A 66 38.56 -7.57 32.38
N SER A 67 39.66 -6.85 32.17
CA SER A 67 41.05 -7.32 31.97
C SER A 67 41.34 -7.90 30.58
N GLU A 68 42.44 -7.61 29.89
CA GLU A 68 43.80 -7.17 30.24
C GLU A 68 44.25 -6.09 29.23
N VAL A 69 44.75 -4.91 29.65
CA VAL A 69 46.17 -4.51 29.80
C VAL A 69 47.16 -5.01 28.73
N ALA A 70 48.05 -4.09 28.34
CA ALA A 70 49.14 -4.16 27.34
C ALA A 70 48.66 -3.92 25.89
N ASP A 71 49.18 -2.94 25.15
CA ASP A 71 50.60 -2.63 24.99
C ASP A 71 50.80 -1.18 24.48
N SER A 72 51.53 -0.39 25.27
CA SER A 72 52.41 0.68 24.80
C SER A 72 53.84 0.19 25.13
N PRO A 73 54.94 0.61 24.47
CA PRO A 73 55.10 1.66 23.46
C PRO A 73 56.03 1.26 22.28
N SER A 74 56.14 2.08 21.23
CA SER A 74 57.46 2.56 20.75
C SER A 74 57.37 3.49 19.54
N SER A 75 58.09 4.59 19.69
CA SER A 75 58.41 5.62 18.71
C SER A 75 59.18 5.09 17.49
N ALA A 76 58.94 5.69 16.33
CA ALA A 76 59.91 5.89 15.25
C ALA A 76 59.46 7.06 14.36
#